data_AF-G5E1Z5-F1
#
_entry.id   AF-G5E1Z5-F1
#
_cell.length_a   1.000
_cell.length_b   1.000
_cell.length_c   1.000
_cell.angle_alpha   90.00
_cell.angle_beta   90.00
_cell.angle_gamma   90.00
#
_symmetry.space_group_name_H-M   'P 1'
#
loop_
_entity.id
_entity.type
_entity.pdbx_description
1 polymer ?
#
loop_
_entity_poly.entity_id
_entity_poly.type
_entity_poly.pdbx_seq_one_letter_code
_entity_poly.pdbx_strand_id
1 'polypeptide(L)'
;RKTAMSQFEGKALGLDKGVLHSIDCCASDDTKKKMYSSILVVGGGLMFPRAQQFLQHRILNKMPPSFRRVVENVEVITRPKDMDPRLI
;
A
#
# COMPACT_ATOMS: atom_id res chain seq x y z
N ARG A 1 -7.67 -14.95 -18.54
CA ARG A 1 -7.32 -14.37 -17.21
C ARG A 1 -7.86 -12.95 -17.22
N LYS A 2 -9.04 -12.69 -16.64
CA LYS A 2 -9.60 -11.31 -16.58
C LYS A 2 -8.70 -10.51 -15.65
N THR A 3 -8.02 -9.49 -16.17
CA THR A 3 -7.27 -8.53 -15.35
C THR A 3 -8.26 -7.86 -14.41
N ALA A 4 -7.96 -7.85 -13.12
CA ALA A 4 -8.85 -7.32 -12.08
C ALA A 4 -9.20 -5.83 -12.24
N MET A 5 -8.53 -5.11 -13.15
CA MET A 5 -9.01 -3.83 -13.67
C MET A 5 -10.48 -3.90 -14.12
N SER A 6 -10.92 -5.00 -14.75
CA SER A 6 -12.32 -5.16 -15.19
C SER A 6 -13.31 -5.33 -14.04
N GLN A 7 -12.85 -5.65 -12.81
CA GLN A 7 -13.74 -5.82 -11.65
C GLN A 7 -14.12 -4.48 -11.01
N PHE A 8 -13.34 -3.43 -11.26
CA PHE A 8 -13.56 -2.08 -10.72
C PHE A 8 -13.94 -1.05 -11.79
N GLU A 9 -14.11 -1.47 -13.05
CA GLU A 9 -14.63 -0.59 -14.11
C GLU A 9 -15.96 0.06 -13.65
N GLY A 10 -15.96 1.39 -13.52
CA GLY A 10 -17.12 2.18 -13.11
C GLY A 10 -17.31 2.39 -11.59
N LYS A 11 -16.42 1.90 -10.72
CA LYS A 11 -16.49 2.14 -9.26
C LYS A 11 -15.16 2.64 -8.70
N ALA A 12 -15.21 3.72 -7.92
CA ALA A 12 -14.03 4.23 -7.25
C ALA A 12 -13.47 3.22 -6.22
N LEU A 13 -12.17 2.91 -6.34
CA LEU A 13 -11.45 2.05 -5.41
C LEU A 13 -10.73 2.88 -4.36
N GLY A 14 -10.99 2.64 -3.09
CA GLY A 14 -10.28 3.30 -1.99
C GLY A 14 -8.79 2.97 -2.00
N LEU A 15 -7.94 3.94 -1.63
CA LEU A 15 -6.48 3.84 -1.69
C LEU A 15 -5.91 2.57 -1.05
N ASP A 16 -6.35 2.26 0.17
CA ASP A 16 -5.93 1.07 0.91
C ASP A 16 -6.27 -0.23 0.16
N LYS A 17 -7.48 -0.32 -0.40
CA LYS A 17 -7.89 -1.47 -1.21
C LYS A 17 -7.06 -1.55 -2.50
N GLY A 18 -6.76 -0.41 -3.12
CA GLY A 18 -5.89 -0.33 -4.29
C GLY A 18 -4.48 -0.88 -4.02
N VAL A 19 -3.87 -0.47 -2.91
CA VAL A 19 -2.55 -0.98 -2.48
C VAL A 19 -2.61 -2.49 -2.22
N LEU A 20 -3.56 -2.96 -1.41
CA LEU A 20 -3.67 -4.39 -1.09
C LEU A 20 -3.88 -5.25 -2.34
N HIS A 21 -4.73 -4.78 -3.25
CA HIS A 21 -5.03 -5.47 -4.50
C HIS A 21 -3.80 -5.52 -5.43
N SER A 22 -3.07 -4.40 -5.54
CA SER A 22 -1.83 -4.33 -6.33
C SER A 22 -0.78 -5.32 -5.83
N ILE A 23 -0.59 -5.40 -4.51
CA ILE A 23 0.34 -6.36 -3.90
C ILE A 23 -0.12 -7.79 -4.17
N ASP A 24 -1.41 -8.09 -4.04
CA ASP A 24 -1.93 -9.43 -4.30
C ASP A 24 -1.72 -9.91 -5.74
N CYS A 25 -1.61 -8.99 -6.70
CA CYS A 25 -1.30 -9.31 -8.09
C CYS A 25 0.17 -9.71 -8.33
N CYS A 26 1.06 -9.57 -7.35
CA CYS A 26 2.45 -10.01 -7.47
C CYS A 26 2.57 -11.53 -7.60
N ALA A 27 3.56 -12.00 -8.37
CA ALA A 27 3.68 -13.41 -8.77
C ALA A 27 4.12 -14.37 -7.65
N SER A 28 4.91 -13.90 -6.68
CA SER A 28 5.45 -14.73 -5.59
C SER A 28 5.15 -14.14 -4.22
N ASP A 29 4.96 -15.01 -3.23
CA ASP A 29 4.74 -14.61 -1.85
C ASP A 29 5.94 -13.84 -1.27
N ASP A 30 7.17 -14.15 -1.68
CA ASP A 30 8.34 -13.39 -1.24
C ASP A 30 8.33 -11.96 -1.77
N THR A 31 7.83 -11.74 -2.99
CA THR A 31 7.62 -10.39 -3.51
C THR A 31 6.52 -9.70 -2.72
N LYS A 32 5.41 -10.38 -2.45
CA LYS A 32 4.30 -9.83 -1.66
C LYS A 32 4.76 -9.39 -0.26
N LYS A 33 5.58 -10.22 0.41
CA LYS A 33 6.18 -9.87 1.72
C LYS A 33 7.01 -8.58 1.64
N LYS A 34 7.88 -8.45 0.62
CA LYS A 34 8.67 -7.22 0.42
C LYS A 34 7.79 -6.00 0.17
N MET A 35 6.76 -6.13 -0.66
CA MET A 35 5.82 -5.03 -0.94
C MET A 35 4.98 -4.64 0.29
N TYR A 36 4.58 -5.61 1.12
CA TYR A 36 3.91 -5.30 2.38
C TYR A 36 4.85 -4.66 3.41
N SER A 37 6.13 -5.03 3.42
CA SER A 37 7.10 -4.49 4.38
C SER A 37 7.42 -3.01 4.15
N SER A 38 7.36 -2.52 2.91
CA SER A 38 7.74 -1.15 2.58
C SER A 38 6.82 -0.55 1.51
N ILE A 39 6.10 0.50 1.88
CA ILE A 39 5.17 1.23 1.02
C ILE A 39 5.60 2.70 0.98
N LEU A 40 6.14 3.14 -0.15
CA LEU A 40 6.49 4.53 -0.40
C LEU A 40 5.29 5.29 -0.98
N VAL A 41 4.96 6.44 -0.39
CA VAL A 41 3.94 7.37 -0.89
C VAL A 41 4.63 8.60 -1.45
N VAL A 42 4.34 8.89 -2.72
CA VAL A 42 4.82 10.07 -3.45
C VAL A 42 3.66 10.96 -3.89
N GLY A 43 3.98 12.17 -4.36
CA GLY A 43 3.01 13.17 -4.81
C GLY A 43 2.34 13.96 -3.67
N GLY A 44 1.54 14.96 -4.05
CA GLY A 44 0.93 15.90 -3.09
C GLY A 44 -0.40 15.45 -2.46
N GLY A 45 -1.03 14.41 -3.01
CA GLY A 45 -2.41 14.04 -2.67
C GLY A 45 -2.61 13.47 -1.26
N LEU A 46 -1.53 13.03 -0.60
CA LEU A 46 -1.58 12.43 0.74
C LEU A 46 -0.81 13.24 1.81
N MET A 47 -0.58 14.55 1.58
CA MET A 47 0.21 15.40 2.48
C MET A 47 -0.57 15.96 3.70
N PHE A 48 -1.56 15.24 4.20
CA PHE A 48 -2.31 15.67 5.39
C PHE A 48 -1.63 15.20 6.68
N PRO A 49 -1.87 15.87 7.83
CA PRO A 49 -1.28 15.47 9.10
C PRO A 49 -1.60 14.02 9.46
N ARG A 50 -0.57 13.26 9.87
CA ARG A 50 -0.64 11.84 10.24
C ARG A 50 -1.05 10.88 9.12
N ALA A 51 -0.91 11.28 7.84
CA ALA A 51 -1.22 10.41 6.70
C ALA A 51 -0.45 9.08 6.72
N GLN A 52 0.81 9.11 7.14
CA GLN A 52 1.65 7.93 7.28
C GLN A 52 1.03 6.90 8.24
N GLN A 53 0.77 7.31 9.49
CA GLN A 53 0.18 6.45 10.52
C GLN A 53 -1.22 5.99 10.11
N PHE A 54 -2.00 6.88 9.50
CA PHE A 54 -3.33 6.56 9.00
C PHE A 54 -3.30 5.43 7.96
N LEU A 55 -2.44 5.54 6.94
CA LEU A 55 -2.35 4.51 5.90
C LEU A 55 -1.78 3.22 6.47
N GLN A 56 -0.71 3.29 7.27
CA GLN A 56 -0.09 2.12 7.92
C GLN A 56 -1.11 1.32 8.75
N HIS A 57 -1.90 2.02 9.58
CA HIS A 57 -2.97 1.40 10.37
C HIS A 57 -4.02 0.70 9.49
N ARG A 58 -4.41 1.32 8.37
CA ARG A 58 -5.38 0.71 7.43
C ARG A 58 -4.81 -0.52 6.74
N ILE A 59 -3.55 -0.48 6.32
CA ILE A 59 -2.88 -1.64 5.71
C ILE A 59 -2.78 -2.78 6.72
N LEU A 60 -2.29 -2.54 7.94
CA LEU A 60 -2.18 -3.58 8.97
C LEU A 60 -3.52 -4.27 9.27
N ASN A 61 -4.61 -3.50 9.35
CA ASN A 61 -5.92 -4.05 9.69
C ASN A 61 -6.64 -4.74 8.54
N LYS A 62 -6.26 -4.46 7.29
CA LYS A 62 -6.90 -5.04 6.11
C LYS A 62 -6.03 -6.01 5.33
N MET A 63 -4.75 -6.13 5.70
CA MET A 63 -3.84 -7.13 5.17
C MET A 63 -4.37 -8.55 5.44
N PRO A 64 -4.19 -9.49 4.49
CA PRO A 64 -4.49 -10.89 4.73
C PRO A 64 -3.76 -11.43 6.00
N PRO A 65 -4.45 -12.16 6.89
CA PRO A 65 -3.85 -12.68 8.13
C PRO A 65 -2.65 -13.63 7.93
N SER A 66 -2.51 -14.24 6.74
CA SER A 66 -1.33 -15.02 6.38
C SER A 66 -0.07 -14.16 6.30
N PHE A 67 -0.14 -13.02 5.61
CA PHE A 67 0.99 -12.10 5.50
C PHE A 67 1.23 -11.31 6.80
N ARG A 68 0.16 -10.94 7.53
CA ARG A 68 0.27 -10.20 8.80
C ARG A 68 1.09 -10.93 9.86
N ARG A 69 1.13 -12.27 9.82
CA ARG A 69 1.92 -13.10 10.76
C ARG A 69 3.39 -13.23 10.38
N VAL A 70 3.72 -13.03 9.11
CA VAL A 70 5.07 -13.28 8.56
C VAL A 70 5.83 -11.98 8.29
N VAL A 71 5.10 -10.89 8.01
CA VAL A 71 5.68 -9.55 7.86
C VAL A 71 5.79 -8.92 9.23
N GLU A 72 7.02 -8.85 9.76
CA GLU A 72 7.31 -8.33 11.11
C GLU A 72 6.91 -6.86 11.27
N ASN A 73 7.11 -6.06 10.22
CA ASN A 73 6.77 -4.65 10.22
C ASN A 73 6.26 -4.19 8.86
N VAL A 74 5.25 -3.32 8.87
CA VAL A 74 4.73 -2.61 7.69
C VAL A 74 5.18 -1.17 7.82
N GLU A 75 6.15 -0.76 7.01
CA GLU A 75 6.63 0.61 7.00
C GLU A 75 5.97 1.39 5.86
N VAL A 76 5.21 2.42 6.21
CA VAL A 76 4.74 3.41 5.25
C VAL A 76 5.67 4.61 5.31
N ILE A 77 6.22 5.01 4.17
CA ILE A 77 7.19 6.10 4.07
C ILE A 77 6.53 7.21 3.26
N THR A 78 6.28 8.35 3.90
CA THR A 78 5.68 9.51 3.23
C THR A 78 6.66 10.63 2.93
N ARG A 79 7.82 10.66 3.60
CA ARG A 79 8.88 11.67 3.42
C ARG A 79 10.25 11.00 3.54
N PRO A 80 10.70 10.28 2.51
CA PRO A 80 12.02 9.67 2.55
C PRO A 80 13.09 10.78 2.61
N LYS A 81 14.05 10.66 3.53
CA LYS A 81 15.14 11.64 3.71
C LYS A 81 14.65 13.09 3.92
N ASP A 82 13.47 13.25 4.54
CA ASP A 82 12.80 14.55 4.75
C ASP A 82 12.53 15.36 3.46
N MET A 83 12.55 14.69 2.30
CA MET A 83 12.29 15.32 1.00
C MET A 83 10.79 15.61 0.82
N ASP A 84 10.50 16.63 0.01
CA ASP A 84 9.13 16.93 -0.42
C ASP A 84 8.63 15.80 -1.34
N PRO A 85 7.51 15.12 -1.02
CA PRO A 85 7.02 13.99 -1.81
C PRO A 85 6.59 14.38 -3.23
N ARG A 86 6.39 15.68 -3.50
CA ARG A 86 6.07 16.21 -4.83
C ARG A 86 7.29 16.31 -5.75
N LEU A 87 8.50 16.14 -5.21
CA LEU A 87 9.78 16.28 -5.91
C LEU A 87 10.47 14.93 -6.16
N ILE A 88 9.80 13.82 -5.85
CA ILE A 88 10.27 12.45 -6.04
C ILE A 88 9.49 11.81 -7.18
#